data_AF-A0A972TJZ7-F1
#
_entry.id   AF-A0A972TJZ7-F1
#
_cell.length_a   1.000
_cell.length_b   1.000
_cell.length_c   1.000
_cell.angle_alpha   90.00
_cell.angle_beta   90.00
_cell.angle_gamma   90.00
#
_symmetry.space_group_name_H-M   'P 1'
#
loop_
_entity.id
_entity.type
_entity.pdbx_description
1 polymer ?
#
loop_
_entity_poly.entity_id
_entity_poly.type
_entity_poly.pdbx_seq_one_letter_code
_entity_poly.pdbx_strand_id
1 'polypeptide(L)'
;MDFFSFVEGPLLWIAFLIFIIGSLIRVAIFLSLSTKKDKIIYQHFSWKYVFATLVRWILPLNKDLIKNPVFSILGYIFHICLIVVPIWYAGHITLWEESRFEWSWSSIPDGLADWMTLIFLAIAIFFLLRRISSPGIRLISTFSDYLLLIVTALPFLTGYFLTHGTLDSVGFWGDNMQLFHMLSAELMLILIPFTKLSHYILFFFSRGASGVEFGRRGYSI
;
A
#
# COMPACT_ATOMS: atom_id res chain seq x y z
N MET A 1 19.42 20.86 -15.92
CA MET A 1 18.62 20.05 -14.97
C MET A 1 19.57 19.04 -14.38
N ASP A 2 19.80 19.11 -13.07
CA ASP A 2 20.59 18.10 -12.37
C ASP A 2 19.73 16.85 -12.09
N PHE A 3 20.36 15.80 -11.56
CA PHE A 3 19.67 14.55 -11.26
C PHE A 3 18.61 14.73 -10.17
N PHE A 4 18.88 15.57 -9.17
CA PHE A 4 17.94 15.83 -8.09
C PHE A 4 16.64 16.48 -8.61
N SER A 5 16.75 17.55 -9.39
CA SER A 5 15.60 18.23 -10.00
C SER A 5 14.84 17.34 -10.99
N PHE A 6 15.53 16.36 -11.60
CA PHE A 6 14.86 15.35 -12.44
C PHE A 6 13.96 14.44 -11.61
N VAL A 7 14.47 13.96 -10.48
CA VAL A 7 13.73 13.05 -9.58
C VAL A 7 12.54 13.78 -8.99
N GLU A 8 12.77 14.91 -8.33
CA GLU A 8 11.74 15.73 -7.67
C GLU A 8 10.62 16.18 -8.61
N GLY A 9 10.94 16.51 -9.87
CA GLY A 9 9.98 17.01 -10.84
C GLY A 9 9.54 15.95 -11.86
N PRO A 10 10.20 15.85 -13.02
CA PRO A 10 9.77 14.97 -14.11
C PRO A 10 9.54 13.50 -13.75
N LEU A 11 10.42 12.88 -12.96
CA LEU A 11 10.28 11.47 -12.60
C LEU A 11 9.09 11.24 -11.67
N LEU A 12 8.86 12.12 -10.70
CA LEU A 12 7.68 12.11 -9.85
C LEU A 12 6.38 12.13 -10.68
N TRP A 13 6.29 13.01 -11.69
CA TRP A 13 5.13 13.04 -12.60
C TRP A 13 4.97 11.74 -13.39
N ILE A 14 6.07 11.18 -13.91
CA ILE A 14 6.05 9.88 -14.59
C ILE A 14 5.55 8.78 -13.65
N ALA A 15 6.04 8.75 -12.41
CA ALA A 15 5.64 7.78 -11.40
C ALA A 15 4.15 7.87 -11.07
N PHE A 16 3.61 9.09 -10.88
CA PHE A 16 2.17 9.30 -10.69
C PHE A 16 1.34 8.87 -11.89
N LEU A 17 1.73 9.24 -13.12
CA LEU A 17 1.02 8.85 -14.33
C LEU A 17 0.99 7.33 -14.50
N ILE A 18 2.13 6.66 -14.28
CA ILE A 18 2.22 5.19 -14.32
C ILE A 18 1.32 4.58 -13.25
N PHE A 19 1.38 5.08 -12.02
CA PHE A 19 0.55 4.60 -10.92
C PHE A 19 -0.95 4.73 -11.25
N ILE A 20 -1.41 5.90 -11.68
CA ILE A 20 -2.83 6.17 -11.96
C ILE A 20 -3.28 5.38 -13.20
N ILE A 21 -2.64 5.58 -14.35
CA ILE A 21 -3.04 4.94 -15.61
C ILE A 21 -2.90 3.42 -15.52
N GLY A 22 -1.79 2.94 -14.97
CA GLY A 22 -1.55 1.51 -14.76
C GLY A 22 -2.62 0.88 -13.87
N SER A 23 -3.02 1.56 -12.80
CA SER A 23 -4.07 1.06 -11.91
C SER A 23 -5.45 1.04 -12.57
N LEU A 24 -5.79 2.06 -13.35
CA LEU A 24 -7.02 2.09 -14.15
C LEU A 24 -7.04 0.95 -15.17
N ILE A 25 -5.92 0.71 -15.86
CA ILE A 25 -5.78 -0.42 -16.79
C ILE A 25 -5.96 -1.76 -16.05
N ARG A 26 -5.39 -1.92 -14.85
CA ARG A 26 -5.55 -3.15 -14.05
C ARG A 26 -7.01 -3.41 -13.68
N VAL A 27 -7.74 -2.37 -13.28
CA VAL A 27 -9.19 -2.47 -13.03
C VAL A 27 -9.94 -2.82 -14.31
N ALA A 28 -9.66 -2.15 -15.43
CA ALA A 28 -10.31 -2.43 -16.71
C ALA A 28 -10.08 -3.87 -17.19
N ILE A 29 -8.84 -4.37 -17.09
CA ILE A 29 -8.50 -5.76 -17.41
C ILE A 29 -9.25 -6.71 -16.47
N PHE A 30 -9.25 -6.45 -15.17
CA PHE A 30 -9.96 -7.28 -14.19
C PHE A 30 -11.46 -7.36 -14.53
N LEU A 31 -12.12 -6.23 -14.76
CA LEU A 31 -13.54 -6.19 -15.10
C LEU A 31 -13.83 -6.86 -16.46
N SER A 32 -12.99 -6.65 -17.47
CA SER A 32 -13.11 -7.29 -18.79
C SER A 32 -12.96 -8.81 -18.73
N LEU A 33 -12.03 -9.32 -17.92
CA LEU A 33 -11.87 -10.76 -17.72
C LEU A 33 -13.00 -11.35 -16.89
N SER A 34 -13.38 -10.68 -15.80
CA SER A 34 -14.47 -11.09 -14.91
C SER A 34 -15.80 -11.20 -15.67
N THR A 35 -16.17 -10.20 -16.48
CA THR A 35 -17.38 -10.25 -17.31
C THR A 35 -17.40 -11.40 -18.32
N LYS A 36 -16.23 -11.81 -18.83
CA LYS A 36 -16.12 -12.92 -19.79
C LYS A 36 -16.16 -14.29 -19.12
N LYS A 37 -15.54 -14.43 -17.94
CA LYS A 37 -15.35 -15.72 -17.26
C LYS A 37 -16.44 -16.04 -16.25
N ASP A 38 -16.92 -15.03 -15.50
CA ASP A 38 -17.81 -15.20 -14.36
C ASP A 38 -19.15 -14.49 -14.57
N LYS A 39 -19.83 -14.81 -15.67
CA LYS A 39 -21.14 -14.22 -16.04
C LYS A 39 -22.20 -14.35 -14.94
N ILE A 40 -22.14 -15.42 -14.14
CA ILE A 40 -23.09 -15.70 -13.05
C ILE A 40 -23.07 -14.58 -12.00
N ILE A 41 -21.89 -14.03 -11.69
CA ILE A 41 -21.74 -12.94 -10.71
C ILE A 41 -22.51 -11.71 -11.18
N TYR A 42 -22.43 -11.37 -12.47
CA TYR A 42 -23.12 -10.22 -13.05
C TYR A 42 -24.63 -10.42 -13.15
N GLN A 43 -25.08 -11.66 -13.39
CA GLN A 43 -26.52 -11.99 -13.43
C GLN A 43 -27.18 -11.87 -12.05
N HIS A 44 -26.43 -12.15 -10.98
CA HIS A 44 -26.95 -12.16 -9.61
C HIS A 44 -26.33 -11.05 -8.75
N PHE A 45 -25.89 -9.98 -9.40
CA PHE A 45 -25.18 -8.90 -8.75
C PHE A 45 -26.07 -8.24 -7.68
N SER A 46 -25.50 -8.03 -6.49
CA SER A 46 -26.21 -7.38 -5.38
C SER A 46 -25.29 -6.45 -4.62
N TRP A 47 -25.62 -5.16 -4.63
CA TRP A 47 -24.92 -4.13 -3.86
C TRP A 47 -24.93 -4.44 -2.36
N LYS A 48 -26.02 -5.03 -1.85
CA LYS A 48 -26.12 -5.47 -0.44
C LYS A 48 -24.95 -6.37 -0.07
N TYR A 49 -24.63 -7.36 -0.90
CA TYR A 49 -23.57 -8.33 -0.63
C TYR A 49 -22.17 -7.74 -0.83
N VAL A 50 -22.00 -6.84 -1.81
CA VAL A 50 -20.77 -6.09 -1.99
C VAL A 50 -20.47 -5.26 -0.75
N PHE A 51 -21.38 -4.38 -0.33
CA PHE A 51 -21.17 -3.51 0.83
C PHE A 51 -21.03 -4.28 2.13
N ALA A 52 -21.87 -5.30 2.38
CA ALA A 52 -21.74 -6.13 3.58
C ALA A 52 -20.36 -6.78 3.70
N THR A 53 -19.83 -7.29 2.59
CA THR A 53 -18.48 -7.88 2.57
C THR A 53 -17.42 -6.82 2.78
N LEU A 54 -17.49 -5.69 2.07
CA LEU A 54 -16.49 -4.62 2.22
C LEU A 54 -16.43 -4.09 3.65
N VAL A 55 -17.57 -3.82 4.27
CA VAL A 55 -17.63 -3.38 5.67
C VAL A 55 -16.99 -4.42 6.60
N ARG A 56 -17.27 -5.72 6.41
CA ARG A 56 -16.70 -6.80 7.23
C ARG A 56 -15.20 -7.01 7.04
N TRP A 57 -14.66 -6.57 5.92
CA TRP A 57 -13.24 -6.66 5.62
C TRP A 57 -12.48 -5.39 6.02
N ILE A 58 -13.12 -4.22 5.97
CA ILE A 58 -12.55 -2.96 6.43
C ILE A 58 -12.57 -2.90 7.96
N LEU A 59 -13.72 -3.18 8.57
CA LEU A 59 -13.83 -3.39 10.01
C LEU A 59 -13.30 -4.80 10.29
N PRO A 60 -12.35 -5.01 11.23
CA PRO A 60 -11.72 -6.31 11.50
C PRO A 60 -12.72 -7.33 12.07
N LEU A 61 -13.68 -7.77 11.26
CA LEU A 61 -14.84 -8.61 11.61
C LEU A 61 -14.89 -9.89 10.76
N ASN A 62 -13.84 -10.13 9.96
CA ASN A 62 -13.72 -11.29 9.10
C ASN A 62 -13.22 -12.52 9.88
N LYS A 63 -13.48 -13.70 9.33
CA LYS A 63 -13.10 -14.98 9.95
C LYS A 63 -11.58 -15.18 9.99
N ASP A 64 -10.80 -14.47 9.19
CA ASP A 64 -9.35 -14.60 9.20
C ASP A 64 -8.75 -14.03 10.49
N LEU A 65 -9.35 -12.97 11.04
CA LEU A 65 -9.02 -12.49 12.38
C LEU A 65 -9.19 -13.58 13.44
N ILE A 66 -10.25 -14.39 13.36
CA ILE A 66 -10.48 -15.47 14.32
C ILE A 66 -9.45 -16.58 14.15
N LYS A 67 -9.10 -16.92 12.90
CA LYS A 67 -8.15 -18.00 12.59
C LYS A 67 -6.70 -17.64 12.88
N ASN A 68 -6.31 -16.39 12.65
CA ASN A 68 -4.93 -15.92 12.80
C ASN A 68 -4.91 -14.50 13.39
N PRO A 69 -5.36 -14.31 14.64
CA PRO A 69 -5.61 -12.98 15.22
C PRO A 69 -4.40 -12.07 15.21
N VAL A 70 -3.23 -12.59 15.62
CA VAL A 70 -1.98 -11.81 15.64
C VAL A 70 -1.64 -11.32 14.24
N PHE A 71 -1.58 -12.21 13.25
CA PHE A 71 -1.20 -11.84 11.89
C PHE A 71 -2.18 -10.87 11.25
N SER A 72 -3.49 -11.09 11.46
CA SER A 72 -4.53 -10.22 10.92
C SER A 72 -4.49 -8.83 11.54
N ILE A 73 -4.35 -8.71 12.88
CA ILE A 73 -4.24 -7.41 13.56
C ILE A 73 -3.00 -6.65 13.07
N LEU A 74 -1.84 -7.32 13.00
CA LEU A 74 -0.62 -6.70 12.46
C LEU A 74 -0.81 -6.26 11.00
N GLY A 75 -1.55 -7.04 10.20
CA GLY A 75 -1.93 -6.68 8.84
C GLY A 75 -2.74 -5.38 8.78
N TYR A 76 -3.73 -5.21 9.66
CA TYR A 76 -4.49 -3.96 9.74
C TYR A 76 -3.62 -2.77 10.13
N ILE A 77 -2.83 -2.92 11.19
CA ILE A 77 -1.92 -1.86 11.67
C ILE A 77 -0.95 -1.47 10.56
N PHE A 78 -0.35 -2.45 9.88
CA PHE A 78 0.56 -2.22 8.75
C PHE A 78 -0.09 -1.34 7.66
N HIS A 79 -1.32 -1.67 7.22
CA HIS A 79 -1.98 -0.90 6.18
C HIS A 79 -2.47 0.47 6.66
N ILE A 80 -2.90 0.59 7.92
CA ILE A 80 -3.26 1.88 8.51
C ILE A 80 -2.04 2.81 8.49
N CYS A 81 -0.89 2.36 8.97
CA CYS A 81 0.34 3.15 8.91
C CYS A 81 0.78 3.45 7.48
N LEU A 82 0.69 2.46 6.58
CA LEU A 82 1.03 2.59 5.16
C LEU A 82 0.25 3.71 4.45
N ILE A 83 -1.01 3.93 4.84
CA ILE A 83 -1.89 4.93 4.22
C ILE A 83 -1.84 6.26 4.97
N VAL A 84 -1.91 6.21 6.31
CA VAL A 84 -2.07 7.42 7.12
C VAL A 84 -0.79 8.26 7.12
N VAL A 85 0.39 7.66 7.26
CA VAL A 85 1.65 8.43 7.36
C VAL A 85 1.91 9.24 6.08
N PRO A 86 1.89 8.67 4.86
CA PRO A 86 2.20 9.46 3.66
C PRO A 86 1.19 10.58 3.37
N ILE A 87 -0.07 10.43 3.82
CA ILE A 87 -1.13 11.40 3.54
C ILE A 87 -1.20 12.48 4.64
N TRP A 88 -1.03 12.14 5.92
CA TRP A 88 -1.22 13.09 7.03
C TRP A 88 0.08 13.62 7.65
N TYR A 89 1.24 13.19 7.18
CA TYR A 89 2.50 13.74 7.64
C TYR A 89 2.71 15.17 7.13
N ALA A 90 3.07 16.09 8.04
CA ALA A 90 3.20 17.52 7.75
C ALA A 90 4.14 17.81 6.57
N GLY A 91 5.29 17.12 6.50
CA GLY A 91 6.23 17.30 5.40
C GLY A 91 5.64 17.00 4.01
N HIS A 92 4.77 16.00 3.89
CA HIS A 92 4.09 15.74 2.62
C HIS A 92 3.00 16.78 2.33
N ILE A 93 2.27 17.23 3.35
CA ILE A 93 1.22 18.24 3.18
C ILE A 93 1.82 19.56 2.70
N THR A 94 2.97 19.98 3.24
CA THR A 94 3.67 21.19 2.77
C THR A 94 4.04 21.07 1.29
N LEU A 95 4.48 19.91 0.81
CA LEU A 95 4.74 19.71 -0.62
C LEU A 95 3.47 19.85 -1.49
N TRP A 96 2.29 19.48 -0.96
CA TRP A 96 1.02 19.71 -1.66
C TRP A 96 0.59 21.19 -1.64
N GLU A 97 0.84 21.87 -0.53
CA GLU A 97 0.54 23.30 -0.37
C GLU A 97 1.40 24.17 -1.29
N GLU A 98 2.68 23.82 -1.43
CA GLU A 98 3.63 24.50 -2.31
C GLU A 98 3.50 24.08 -3.79
N SER A 99 2.75 23.00 -4.06
CA SER A 99 2.47 22.56 -5.42
C SER A 99 1.46 23.47 -6.14
N ARG A 100 1.29 23.25 -7.45
CA ARG A 100 0.26 23.92 -8.26
C ARG A 100 -1.18 23.70 -7.78
N PHE A 101 -1.40 22.71 -6.92
CA PHE A 101 -2.72 22.44 -6.37
C PHE A 101 -3.05 23.34 -5.19
N GLU A 102 -2.05 23.87 -4.48
CA GLU A 102 -2.24 24.72 -3.29
C GLU A 102 -3.17 24.06 -2.25
N TRP A 103 -3.09 22.73 -2.14
CA TRP A 103 -3.94 21.95 -1.25
C TRP A 103 -3.25 21.76 0.09
N SER A 104 -3.99 22.01 1.18
CA SER A 104 -3.54 21.70 2.53
C SER A 104 -4.68 21.13 3.37
N TRP A 105 -4.32 20.32 4.37
CA TRP A 105 -5.24 19.77 5.35
C TRP A 105 -4.52 19.59 6.70
N SER A 106 -5.27 19.23 7.74
CA SER A 106 -4.70 19.05 9.08
C SER A 106 -3.74 17.86 9.13
N SER A 107 -2.51 18.07 9.59
CA SER A 107 -1.55 17.02 9.84
C SER A 107 -1.86 16.24 11.13
N ILE A 108 -1.35 15.01 11.22
CA ILE A 108 -1.23 14.32 12.51
C ILE A 108 -0.01 14.85 13.29
N PRO A 109 0.02 14.72 14.63
CA PRO A 109 1.20 15.12 15.41
C PRO A 109 2.46 14.35 14.99
N ASP A 110 3.61 15.01 14.93
CA ASP A 110 4.87 14.42 14.46
C ASP A 110 5.25 13.16 15.25
N GLY A 111 5.17 13.20 16.58
CA GLY A 111 5.44 12.03 17.41
C GLY A 111 4.51 10.84 17.13
N LEU A 112 3.27 11.09 16.68
CA LEU A 112 2.38 10.01 16.23
C LEU A 112 2.84 9.45 14.88
N ALA A 113 3.24 10.30 13.93
CA ALA A 113 3.80 9.87 12.65
C ALA A 113 5.07 9.01 12.83
N ASP A 114 5.93 9.39 13.79
CA ASP A 114 7.14 8.65 14.14
C ASP A 114 6.81 7.25 14.67
N TRP A 115 5.92 7.16 15.67
CA TRP A 115 5.49 5.88 16.22
C TRP A 115 4.83 5.00 15.16
N MET A 116 3.97 5.56 14.32
CA MET A 116 3.35 4.82 13.22
C MET A 116 4.38 4.30 12.23
N THR A 117 5.40 5.09 11.91
CA THR A 117 6.50 4.70 11.02
C THR A 117 7.34 3.58 11.62
N LEU A 118 7.72 3.69 12.89
CA LEU A 118 8.50 2.66 13.60
C LEU A 118 7.71 1.35 13.76
N ILE A 119 6.42 1.43 14.10
CA ILE A 119 5.53 0.27 14.18
C ILE A 119 5.42 -0.40 12.81
N PHE A 120 5.22 0.39 11.75
CA PHE A 120 5.17 -0.12 10.38
C PHE A 120 6.44 -0.88 10.00
N LEU A 121 7.62 -0.31 10.26
CA LEU A 121 8.91 -0.94 9.98
C LEU A 121 9.11 -2.23 10.80
N ALA A 122 8.73 -2.22 12.09
CA ALA A 122 8.79 -3.41 12.93
C ALA A 122 7.89 -4.55 12.39
N ILE A 123 6.68 -4.22 11.92
CA ILE A 123 5.77 -5.19 11.31
C ILE A 123 6.32 -5.68 9.96
N ALA A 124 6.91 -4.80 9.14
CA ALA A 124 7.54 -5.17 7.89
C ALA A 124 8.65 -6.21 8.11
N ILE A 125 9.53 -5.96 9.10
CA ILE A 125 10.59 -6.89 9.50
C ILE A 125 9.98 -8.21 9.98
N PHE A 126 8.96 -8.17 10.83
CA PHE A 126 8.27 -9.37 11.28
C PHE A 126 7.68 -10.19 10.11
N PHE A 127 7.02 -9.55 9.14
CA PHE A 127 6.49 -10.23 7.95
C PHE A 127 7.59 -10.84 7.09
N LEU A 128 8.73 -10.15 6.96
CA LEU A 128 9.88 -10.66 6.24
C LEU A 128 10.46 -11.88 6.95
N LEU A 129 10.74 -11.78 8.24
CA LEU A 129 11.25 -12.88 9.06
C LEU A 129 10.29 -14.07 9.08
N ARG A 130 8.98 -13.84 9.20
CA ARG A 130 7.97 -14.91 9.14
C ARG A 130 7.99 -15.61 7.79
N ARG A 131 8.14 -14.87 6.69
CA ARG A 131 8.23 -15.43 5.34
C ARG A 131 9.49 -16.27 5.16
N ILE A 132 10.61 -15.81 5.70
CA ILE A 132 11.86 -16.54 5.71
C ILE A 132 11.70 -17.78 6.58
N SER A 133 11.33 -17.69 7.84
CA SER A 133 11.43 -18.79 8.82
C SER A 133 10.36 -19.87 8.70
N SER A 134 9.14 -19.54 8.23
CA SER A 134 8.03 -20.50 8.21
C SER A 134 8.03 -21.37 6.95
N PRO A 135 8.22 -22.70 7.05
CA PRO A 135 8.34 -23.58 5.88
C PRO A 135 7.13 -23.53 4.94
N GLY A 136 5.92 -23.56 5.50
CA GLY A 136 4.68 -23.52 4.71
C GLY A 136 4.49 -22.21 3.94
N ILE A 137 5.04 -21.10 4.43
CA ILE A 137 4.97 -19.80 3.76
C ILE A 137 6.07 -19.70 2.71
N ARG A 138 7.27 -20.16 3.05
CA ARG A 138 8.42 -20.19 2.14
C ARG A 138 8.10 -21.00 0.88
N LEU A 139 7.39 -22.12 1.02
CA LEU A 139 6.98 -22.99 -0.09
C LEU A 139 6.12 -22.28 -1.15
N ILE A 140 5.27 -21.33 -0.73
CA ILE A 140 4.36 -20.59 -1.62
C ILE A 140 4.85 -19.16 -1.93
N SER A 141 6.01 -18.77 -1.40
CA SER A 141 6.57 -17.42 -1.60
C SER A 141 7.50 -17.40 -2.80
N THR A 142 7.35 -16.40 -3.66
CA THR A 142 8.28 -16.13 -4.75
C THR A 142 9.26 -15.02 -4.38
N PHE A 143 10.37 -14.87 -5.12
CA PHE A 143 11.33 -13.79 -4.90
C PHE A 143 10.66 -12.39 -4.86
N SER A 144 9.66 -12.19 -5.72
CA SER A 144 8.85 -10.96 -5.75
C SER A 144 8.18 -10.65 -4.41
N ASP A 145 7.76 -11.65 -3.63
CA ASP A 145 7.12 -11.42 -2.33
C ASP A 145 8.05 -10.81 -1.28
N TYR A 146 9.35 -11.13 -1.35
CA TYR A 146 10.37 -10.55 -0.48
C TYR A 146 10.74 -9.15 -0.95
N LEU A 147 10.96 -9.00 -2.27
CA LEU A 147 11.34 -7.72 -2.86
C LEU A 147 10.27 -6.65 -2.65
N LEU A 148 8.99 -6.97 -2.88
CA LEU A 148 7.90 -6.00 -2.73
C LEU A 148 7.73 -5.53 -1.29
N LEU A 149 7.99 -6.40 -0.30
CA LEU A 149 7.96 -6.00 1.11
C LEU A 149 9.07 -4.99 1.43
N ILE A 150 10.26 -5.20 0.87
CA ILE A 150 11.38 -4.25 1.01
C ILE A 150 11.03 -2.93 0.32
N VAL A 151 10.56 -2.97 -0.93
CA VAL A 151 10.15 -1.76 -1.67
C VAL A 151 9.09 -0.97 -0.91
N THR A 152 8.12 -1.63 -0.28
CA THR A 152 7.09 -0.97 0.53
C THR A 152 7.64 -0.40 1.84
N ALA A 153 8.68 -1.01 2.42
CA ALA A 153 9.31 -0.53 3.65
C ALA A 153 10.30 0.63 3.43
N LEU A 154 10.96 0.68 2.26
CA LEU A 154 12.04 1.64 1.99
C LEU A 154 11.63 3.11 2.14
N PRO A 155 10.50 3.60 1.59
CA PRO A 155 10.09 4.99 1.74
C PRO A 155 9.92 5.42 3.20
N PHE A 156 9.43 4.51 4.03
CA PHE A 156 9.25 4.76 5.47
C PHE A 156 10.60 4.82 6.18
N LEU A 157 11.52 3.92 5.84
CA LEU A 157 12.86 3.90 6.42
C LEU A 157 13.66 5.15 6.04
N THR A 158 13.70 5.50 4.75
CA THR A 158 14.41 6.67 4.25
C THR A 158 13.77 7.97 4.72
N GLY A 159 12.43 8.05 4.75
CA GLY A 159 11.71 9.23 5.24
C GLY A 159 11.90 9.47 6.74
N TYR A 160 11.97 8.39 7.53
CA TYR A 160 12.29 8.49 8.95
C TYR A 160 13.70 9.05 9.17
N PHE A 161 14.71 8.52 8.46
CA PHE A 161 16.07 9.03 8.54
C PHE A 161 16.21 10.47 8.05
N LEU A 162 15.49 10.84 6.98
CA LEU A 162 15.44 12.21 6.47
C LEU A 162 14.92 13.18 7.54
N THR A 163 13.85 12.81 8.24
CA THR A 163 13.21 13.68 9.24
C THR A 163 14.07 13.88 10.49
N HIS A 164 14.77 12.83 10.92
CA HIS A 164 15.49 12.83 12.20
C HIS A 164 16.97 13.18 12.08
N GLY A 165 17.49 13.33 10.87
CA GLY A 165 18.90 13.63 10.63
C GLY A 165 19.87 12.57 11.14
N THR A 166 19.42 11.34 11.39
CA THR A 166 20.21 10.28 12.05
C THR A 166 21.46 9.92 11.25
N LEU A 167 21.45 10.13 9.94
CA LEU A 167 22.55 9.83 9.03
C LEU A 167 23.21 11.09 8.45
N ASP A 168 22.91 12.29 8.95
CA ASP A 168 23.42 13.56 8.41
C ASP A 168 24.94 13.67 8.55
N SER A 169 25.51 13.12 9.62
CA SER A 169 26.96 13.08 9.81
C SER A 169 27.66 12.06 8.91
N VAL A 170 26.91 11.22 8.19
CA VAL A 170 27.43 10.12 7.39
C VAL A 170 27.50 10.53 5.92
N GLY A 171 28.44 11.41 5.58
CA GLY A 171 28.81 11.86 4.22
C GLY A 171 27.76 11.59 3.13
N PHE A 172 28.05 10.62 2.25
CA PHE A 172 27.21 10.25 1.11
C PHE A 172 25.73 9.99 1.48
N TRP A 173 25.44 9.41 2.64
CA TRP A 173 24.06 9.12 3.06
C TRP A 173 23.33 10.37 3.52
N GLY A 174 24.00 11.24 4.29
CA GLY A 174 23.43 12.52 4.72
C GLY A 174 23.10 13.41 3.53
N ASP A 175 24.05 13.56 2.60
CA ASP A 175 23.89 14.43 1.41
C ASP A 175 22.80 13.97 0.44
N ASN A 176 22.40 12.69 0.48
CA ASN A 176 21.50 12.09 -0.51
C ASN A 176 20.23 11.47 0.08
N MET A 177 19.95 11.64 1.39
CA MET A 177 18.79 10.96 2.02
C MET A 177 17.46 11.36 1.39
N GLN A 178 17.29 12.65 1.07
CA GLN A 178 16.08 13.13 0.38
C GLN A 178 15.91 12.48 -0.99
N LEU A 179 16.99 12.36 -1.75
CA LEU A 179 17.01 11.68 -3.05
C LEU A 179 16.62 10.20 -2.92
N PHE A 180 17.16 9.50 -1.92
CA PHE A 180 16.79 8.10 -1.66
C PHE A 180 15.33 7.95 -1.25
N HIS A 181 14.80 8.88 -0.45
CA HIS A 181 13.39 8.89 -0.11
C HIS A 181 12.51 9.00 -1.36
N MET A 182 12.74 10.02 -2.19
CA MET A 182 11.99 10.23 -3.43
C MET A 182 12.09 9.03 -4.37
N LEU A 183 13.31 8.55 -4.67
CA LEU A 183 13.50 7.38 -5.54
C LEU A 183 12.82 6.12 -5.02
N SER A 184 12.86 5.87 -3.71
CA SER A 184 12.20 4.71 -3.11
C SER A 184 10.67 4.81 -3.20
N ALA A 185 10.11 6.01 -2.99
CA ALA A 185 8.68 6.27 -3.09
C ALA A 185 8.18 6.16 -4.55
N GLU A 186 8.89 6.78 -5.48
CA GLU A 186 8.60 6.72 -6.92
C GLU A 186 8.70 5.30 -7.47
N LEU A 187 9.72 4.53 -7.06
CA LEU A 187 9.85 3.12 -7.40
C LEU A 187 8.64 2.33 -6.91
N MET A 188 8.18 2.57 -5.67
CA MET A 188 6.99 1.93 -5.15
C MET A 188 5.76 2.27 -6.01
N LEU A 189 5.52 3.55 -6.31
CA LEU A 189 4.41 4.01 -7.15
C LEU A 189 4.41 3.35 -8.53
N ILE A 190 5.56 3.30 -9.18
CA ILE A 190 5.75 2.67 -10.49
C ILE A 190 5.43 1.17 -10.43
N LEU A 191 5.84 0.48 -9.37
CA LEU A 191 5.65 -0.97 -9.23
C LEU A 191 4.22 -1.38 -8.81
N ILE A 192 3.46 -0.50 -8.18
CA ILE A 192 2.10 -0.82 -7.71
C ILE A 192 1.23 -1.48 -8.79
N PRO A 193 1.02 -0.90 -9.98
CA PRO A 193 0.10 -1.47 -10.97
C PRO A 193 0.60 -2.79 -11.58
N PHE A 194 1.90 -3.06 -11.58
CA PHE A 194 2.48 -4.21 -12.29
C PHE A 194 2.75 -5.42 -11.40
N THR A 195 2.58 -5.28 -10.08
CA THR A 195 3.02 -6.29 -9.12
C THR A 195 1.87 -6.76 -8.22
N LYS A 196 2.17 -7.57 -7.20
CA LYS A 196 1.18 -7.98 -6.20
C LYS A 196 0.67 -6.81 -5.35
N LEU A 197 1.32 -5.65 -5.38
CA LEU A 197 0.86 -4.42 -4.73
C LEU A 197 -0.45 -3.89 -5.34
N SER A 198 -0.80 -4.28 -6.57
CA SER A 198 -2.08 -3.91 -7.19
C SER A 198 -3.31 -4.40 -6.41
N HIS A 199 -3.12 -5.25 -5.39
CA HIS A 199 -4.19 -5.62 -4.47
C HIS A 199 -4.81 -4.41 -3.78
N TYR A 200 -4.09 -3.28 -3.63
CA TYR A 200 -4.65 -2.08 -2.99
C TYR A 200 -5.99 -1.65 -3.61
N ILE A 201 -6.15 -1.80 -4.94
CA ILE A 201 -7.40 -1.51 -5.66
C ILE A 201 -8.19 -2.77 -5.98
N LEU A 202 -7.53 -3.86 -6.38
CA LEU A 202 -8.20 -5.11 -6.77
C LEU A 202 -8.84 -5.85 -5.59
N PHE A 203 -8.43 -5.54 -4.35
CA PHE A 203 -9.04 -6.06 -3.14
C PHE A 203 -10.54 -5.79 -3.11
N PHE A 204 -10.97 -4.56 -3.37
CA PHE A 204 -12.39 -4.18 -3.32
C PHE A 204 -13.23 -4.97 -4.32
N PHE A 205 -12.74 -5.11 -5.55
CA PHE A 205 -13.44 -5.86 -6.60
C PHE A 205 -13.49 -7.36 -6.30
N SER A 206 -12.38 -7.96 -5.86
CA SER A 206 -12.32 -9.39 -5.54
C SER A 206 -13.18 -9.75 -4.32
N ARG A 207 -13.19 -8.89 -3.28
CA ARG A 207 -14.06 -9.06 -2.11
C ARG A 207 -15.54 -8.88 -2.49
N GLY A 208 -15.86 -7.87 -3.29
CA GLY A 208 -17.22 -7.65 -3.80
C GLY A 208 -17.74 -8.86 -4.59
N ALA A 209 -16.94 -9.40 -5.51
CA ALA A 209 -17.27 -10.59 -6.28
C ALA A 209 -17.50 -11.83 -5.38
N SER A 210 -16.63 -12.05 -4.40
CA SER A 210 -16.77 -13.13 -3.42
C SER A 210 -18.05 -12.98 -2.60
N GLY A 211 -18.36 -11.76 -2.17
CA GLY A 211 -19.57 -11.42 -1.43
C GLY A 211 -20.84 -11.78 -2.21
N VAL A 212 -20.91 -11.36 -3.47
CA VAL A 212 -22.04 -11.70 -4.35
C VAL A 212 -22.19 -13.22 -4.49
N GLU A 213 -21.10 -13.94 -4.72
CA GLU A 213 -21.17 -15.38 -4.94
C GLU A 213 -21.56 -16.17 -3.67
N PHE A 214 -21.03 -15.83 -2.50
CA PHE A 214 -21.41 -16.48 -1.25
C PHE A 214 -22.83 -16.11 -0.81
N GLY A 215 -23.21 -14.83 -0.96
CA GLY A 215 -24.55 -14.35 -0.61
C GLY A 215 -25.64 -15.00 -1.44
N ARG A 216 -25.41 -15.16 -2.75
CA ARG A 216 -26.34 -15.87 -3.64
C ARG A 216 -26.55 -17.33 -3.24
N ARG A 217 -25.54 -17.99 -2.68
CA ARG A 217 -25.62 -19.38 -2.20
C ARG A 217 -26.21 -19.51 -0.78
N GLY A 218 -26.62 -18.41 -0.16
CA GLY A 218 -27.21 -18.41 1.18
C GLY A 218 -26.18 -18.58 2.31
N TYR A 219 -24.88 -18.45 2.02
CA TYR A 219 -23.88 -18.43 3.09
C TYR A 219 -23.96 -17.14 3.90
N SER A 220 -23.65 -17.23 5.19
CA SER A 220 -23.44 -16.04 6.02
C SER A 220 -22.29 -15.22 5.44
N ILE A 221 -22.60 -14.02 4.96
CA ILE A 221 -21.61 -13.02 4.54
C ILE A 221 -21.07 -12.30 5.77
#